data_AF-A0A4U7ESQ4-F1
#
_entry.id   AF-A0A4U7ESQ4-F1
#
_cell.length_a   1.000
_cell.length_b   1.000
_cell.length_c   1.000
_cell.angle_alpha   90.00
_cell.angle_beta   90.00
_cell.angle_gamma   90.00
#
_symmetry.space_group_name_H-M   'P 1'
#
loop_
_entity.id
_entity.type
_entity.pdbx_description
1 polymer ?
#
loop_
_entity_poly.entity_id
_entity_poly.type
_entity_poly.pdbx_seq_one_letter_code
_entity_poly.pdbx_strand_id
1 'polypeptide(L)'
;MTDGDGRAGAGPEVGETVPLAVVDGDERVELDVERGRNLRRVLLDAGLSPYAPATRRLNCGGRGLCATCGVRVREGPPADHWHDRLADRFGYPRLSCQIAVDRPMTVALVDKRVWGGRRADANDGDEEPTGSR
;
A
#
# COMPACT_ATOMS: atom_id res chain seq x y z
N MET A 1 6.19 8.76 -59.16
CA MET A 1 4.94 9.19 -58.49
C MET A 1 4.07 7.95 -58.44
N THR A 2 3.93 7.22 -57.34
CA THR A 2 4.09 7.58 -55.93
C THR A 2 4.47 6.32 -55.16
N ASP A 3 5.42 6.49 -54.26
CA ASP A 3 5.80 5.56 -53.20
C ASP A 3 4.63 5.23 -52.27
N GLY A 4 4.63 4.05 -51.66
CA GLY A 4 3.64 3.73 -50.63
C GLY A 4 3.75 2.35 -50.00
N ASP A 5 4.95 1.78 -49.93
CA ASP A 5 5.19 0.57 -49.13
C ASP A 5 5.42 0.95 -47.66
N GLY A 6 4.62 0.35 -46.79
CA GLY A 6 4.97 0.09 -45.39
C GLY A 6 4.92 1.27 -44.42
N ARG A 7 3.97 1.18 -43.47
CA ARG A 7 4.33 0.88 -42.07
C ARG A 7 3.07 0.58 -41.26
N ALA A 8 3.04 -0.66 -40.77
CA ALA A 8 2.19 -1.07 -39.66
C ALA A 8 2.37 -0.08 -38.51
N GLY A 9 1.29 0.62 -38.14
CA GLY A 9 1.23 1.36 -36.89
C GLY A 9 1.36 0.36 -35.75
N ALA A 10 2.40 0.55 -34.94
CA ALA A 10 2.78 -0.28 -33.81
C ALA A 10 1.58 -0.66 -32.93
N GLY A 11 1.49 -1.94 -32.59
CA GLY A 11 0.68 -2.39 -31.46
C GLY A 11 1.10 -1.65 -30.17
N PRO A 12 0.30 -1.72 -29.09
CA PRO A 12 0.63 -1.04 -27.85
C PRO A 12 2.03 -1.49 -27.43
N GLU A 13 2.97 -0.54 -27.33
CA GLU A 13 4.29 -0.81 -26.80
C GLU A 13 4.07 -1.33 -25.39
N VAL A 14 4.27 -2.64 -25.20
CA VAL A 14 4.08 -3.30 -23.91
C VAL A 14 4.99 -2.56 -22.94
N GLY A 15 4.38 -1.79 -22.04
CA GLY A 15 5.10 -0.87 -21.16
C GLY A 15 6.19 -1.63 -20.42
N GLU A 16 7.40 -1.07 -20.40
CA GLU A 16 8.54 -1.67 -19.71
C GLU A 16 8.16 -2.04 -18.27
N THR A 17 8.38 -3.30 -17.89
CA THR A 17 8.11 -3.76 -16.53
C THR A 17 9.31 -3.46 -15.63
N VAL A 18 9.02 -3.20 -14.35
CA VAL A 18 10.02 -3.02 -13.29
C VAL A 18 9.73 -4.00 -12.15
N PRO A 19 10.76 -4.61 -11.56
CA PRO A 19 10.59 -5.56 -10.48
C PRO A 19 10.15 -4.87 -9.18
N LEU A 20 9.14 -5.43 -8.52
CA LEU A 20 8.66 -5.03 -7.20
C LEU A 20 8.76 -6.22 -6.26
N ALA A 21 9.52 -6.08 -5.17
CA ALA A 21 9.53 -7.03 -4.07
C ALA A 21 8.59 -6.56 -2.95
N VAL A 22 7.69 -7.42 -2.50
CA VAL A 22 6.75 -7.17 -1.40
C VAL A 22 7.03 -8.15 -0.27
N VAL A 23 7.27 -7.64 0.94
CA VAL A 23 7.49 -8.42 2.16
C VAL A 23 6.23 -8.36 3.02
N ASP A 24 5.65 -9.51 3.35
CA ASP A 24 4.51 -9.67 4.27
C ASP A 24 4.90 -10.65 5.39
N GLY A 25 5.28 -10.11 6.55
CA GLY A 25 5.89 -10.92 7.60
C GLY A 25 7.23 -11.53 7.15
N ASP A 26 7.28 -12.86 7.13
CA ASP A 26 8.46 -13.63 6.67
C ASP A 26 8.38 -14.01 5.18
N GLU A 27 7.25 -13.74 4.53
CA GLU A 27 7.06 -14.04 3.11
C GLU A 27 7.54 -12.89 2.23
N ARG A 28 8.16 -13.24 1.09
CA ARG A 28 8.57 -12.32 0.03
C ARG A 28 7.94 -12.74 -1.28
N VAL A 29 7.27 -11.80 -1.94
CA VAL A 29 6.64 -11.97 -3.25
C VAL A 29 7.29 -11.01 -4.25
N GLU A 30 7.66 -11.52 -5.42
CA GLU A 30 8.22 -10.71 -6.51
C GLU A 30 7.18 -10.55 -7.62
N LEU A 31 7.04 -9.32 -8.11
CA LEU A 31 6.06 -8.93 -9.12
C LEU A 31 6.77 -8.16 -10.24
N ASP A 32 6.45 -8.49 -11.49
CA ASP A 32 6.76 -7.65 -12.64
C ASP A 32 5.64 -6.64 -12.85
N VAL A 33 5.95 -5.37 -12.67
CA VAL A 33 4.96 -4.29 -12.64
C VAL A 33 5.20 -3.36 -13.82
N GLU A 34 4.17 -3.10 -14.61
CA GLU A 34 4.24 -2.07 -15.65
C GLU A 34 4.66 -0.72 -15.04
N ARG A 35 5.70 -0.11 -15.61
CA ARG A 35 6.29 1.12 -15.08
C ARG A 35 5.25 2.23 -14.93
N GLY A 36 5.30 2.93 -13.79
CA GLY A 36 4.43 4.05 -13.46
C GLY A 36 3.11 3.64 -12.80
N ARG A 37 2.81 2.35 -12.69
CA ARG A 37 1.61 1.89 -12.00
C ARG A 37 1.58 2.31 -10.53
N ASN A 38 0.38 2.65 -10.05
CA ASN A 38 0.16 3.01 -8.65
C ASN A 38 0.35 1.80 -7.73
N LEU A 39 1.23 1.93 -6.73
CA LEU A 39 1.61 0.82 -5.84
C LEU A 39 0.41 0.23 -5.09
N ARG A 40 -0.51 1.06 -4.56
CA ARG A 40 -1.73 0.53 -3.91
C ARG A 40 -2.53 -0.38 -4.85
N ARG A 41 -2.70 0.01 -6.11
CA ARG A 41 -3.46 -0.79 -7.07
C ARG A 41 -2.75 -2.11 -7.37
N VAL A 42 -1.45 -2.06 -7.63
CA VAL A 42 -0.62 -3.26 -7.83
C VAL A 42 -0.77 -4.25 -6.67
N LEU A 43 -0.65 -3.75 -5.44
CA LEU A 43 -0.81 -4.55 -4.23
C LEU A 43 -2.21 -5.18 -4.12
N LEU A 44 -3.27 -4.43 -4.42
CA LEU A 44 -4.63 -4.94 -4.36
C LEU A 44 -4.92 -5.98 -5.46
N ASP A 45 -4.43 -5.74 -6.69
CA ASP A 45 -4.60 -6.64 -7.82
C ASP A 45 -3.86 -7.98 -7.59
N ALA A 46 -2.71 -7.94 -6.92
CA ALA A 46 -1.94 -9.11 -6.50
C ALA A 46 -2.46 -9.78 -5.22
N GLY A 47 -3.54 -9.28 -4.61
CA GLY A 47 -4.09 -9.80 -3.34
C GLY A 47 -3.29 -9.42 -2.08
N LEU A 48 -2.21 -8.66 -2.23
CA LEU A 48 -1.29 -8.20 -1.17
C LEU A 48 -1.80 -6.90 -0.52
N SER A 49 -2.99 -6.95 0.06
CA SER A 49 -3.68 -5.77 0.60
C SER A 49 -2.86 -5.01 1.66
N PRO A 50 -2.61 -3.68 1.49
CA PRO A 50 -1.97 -2.85 2.51
C PRO A 50 -2.91 -2.54 3.69
N TYR A 51 -4.19 -2.92 3.58
CA TYR A 51 -5.21 -2.66 4.58
C TYR A 51 -5.33 -3.78 5.61
N ALA A 52 -5.53 -3.39 6.87
CA ALA A 52 -6.15 -4.26 7.87
C ALA A 52 -7.63 -4.52 7.53
N PRO A 53 -8.24 -5.63 7.99
CA PRO A 53 -9.61 -6.03 7.61
C PRO A 53 -10.66 -4.91 7.74
N ALA A 54 -10.67 -4.17 8.84
CA ALA A 54 -11.61 -3.06 9.06
C ALA A 54 -11.40 -1.89 8.08
N THR A 55 -10.15 -1.55 7.78
CA THR A 55 -9.79 -0.43 6.89
C THR A 55 -9.99 -0.73 5.41
N ARG A 56 -10.28 -1.99 5.03
CA ARG A 56 -10.61 -2.36 3.64
C ARG A 56 -11.88 -1.66 3.14
N ARG A 57 -12.84 -1.40 4.05
CA ARG A 57 -14.07 -0.64 3.74
C ARG A 57 -14.00 0.81 4.22
N LEU A 58 -13.23 1.07 5.28
CA LEU A 58 -13.02 2.41 5.84
C LEU A 58 -11.71 3.02 5.33
N ASN A 59 -11.66 3.40 4.06
CA ASN A 59 -10.52 4.12 3.47
C ASN A 59 -10.96 5.22 2.51
N CYS A 60 -10.05 6.17 2.24
CA CYS A 60 -10.31 7.30 1.34
C CYS A 60 -10.23 6.94 -0.16
N GLY A 61 -10.17 5.65 -0.52
CA GLY A 61 -10.08 5.21 -1.91
C GLY A 61 -8.76 5.56 -2.62
N GLY A 62 -7.74 6.00 -1.89
CA GLY A 62 -6.43 6.37 -2.45
C GLY A 62 -6.18 7.87 -2.59
N ARG A 63 -7.03 8.73 -2.02
CA ARG A 63 -6.90 10.20 -2.04
C ARG A 63 -5.79 10.76 -1.12
N GLY A 64 -5.05 9.91 -0.42
CA GLY A 64 -3.98 10.35 0.49
C GLY A 64 -4.45 10.94 1.82
N LEU A 65 -5.72 10.74 2.21
CA LEU A 65 -6.32 11.44 3.36
C LEU A 65 -6.42 10.63 4.65
N CYS A 66 -6.35 9.30 4.58
CA CYS A 66 -6.69 8.43 5.73
C CYS A 66 -5.51 7.65 6.32
N ALA A 67 -4.31 7.75 5.74
CA ALA A 67 -3.10 7.01 6.14
C ALA A 67 -3.18 5.46 6.14
N THR A 68 -4.35 4.85 5.88
CA THR A 68 -4.53 3.39 5.95
C THR A 68 -3.87 2.61 4.82
N CYS A 69 -3.37 3.27 3.77
CA CYS A 69 -2.62 2.64 2.66
C CYS A 69 -1.10 2.56 2.96
N GLY A 70 -0.70 2.68 4.23
CA GLY A 70 0.70 2.77 4.65
C GLY A 70 1.52 1.52 4.36
N VAL A 71 2.69 1.69 3.76
CA VAL A 71 3.72 0.65 3.54
C VAL A 71 5.09 1.17 3.95
N ARG A 72 6.01 0.29 4.32
CA ARG A 72 7.42 0.68 4.54
C ARG A 72 8.20 0.45 3.26
N VAL A 73 8.78 1.50 2.69
CA VAL A 73 9.72 1.35 1.58
C VAL A 73 11.09 1.01 2.18
N ARG A 74 11.64 -0.16 1.80
CA ARG A 74 12.97 -0.63 2.24
C ARG A 74 14.04 -0.14 1.29
N GLU A 75 13.75 -0.24 0.00
CA GLU A 75 14.58 0.20 -1.12
C GLU A 75 13.64 0.78 -2.18
N GLY A 76 13.97 1.93 -2.77
CA GLY A 76 13.09 2.55 -3.75
C GLY A 76 13.37 4.04 -3.99
N PRO A 77 12.55 4.71 -4.84
CA PRO A 77 12.74 6.12 -5.18
C PRO A 77 12.69 7.03 -3.94
N PRO A 78 13.49 8.12 -3.94
CA PRO A 78 13.49 9.08 -2.84
C PRO A 78 12.11 9.69 -2.60
N ALA A 79 11.91 10.15 -1.37
CA ALA A 79 10.69 10.77 -0.88
C ALA A 79 10.39 12.13 -1.54
N ASP A 80 9.69 12.15 -2.67
CA ASP A 80 9.37 13.42 -3.37
C ASP A 80 8.14 14.15 -2.82
N HIS A 81 7.22 13.46 -2.11
CA HIS A 81 6.00 14.06 -1.56
C HIS A 81 6.20 14.58 -0.12
N TRP A 82 5.48 15.64 0.29
CA TRP A 82 5.65 16.26 1.61
C TRP A 82 5.38 15.31 2.79
N HIS A 83 4.54 14.30 2.61
CA HIS A 83 4.36 13.20 3.57
C HIS A 83 5.56 12.25 3.63
N ASP A 84 6.26 12.05 2.52
CA ASP A 84 7.39 11.15 2.44
C ASP A 84 8.62 11.73 3.18
N ARG A 85 8.77 13.07 3.25
CA ARG A 85 9.81 13.71 4.07
C ARG A 85 9.65 13.46 5.58
N LEU A 86 8.41 13.27 6.04
CA LEU A 86 8.12 12.86 7.43
C LEU A 86 8.37 11.36 7.63
N ALA A 87 8.09 10.54 6.62
CA ALA A 87 8.38 9.11 6.63
C ALA A 87 9.89 8.83 6.74
N ASP A 88 10.72 9.52 5.95
CA ASP A 88 12.18 9.34 5.97
C ASP A 88 12.83 9.86 7.26
N ARG A 89 12.28 10.91 7.89
CA ARG A 89 12.83 11.50 9.12
C ARG A 89 12.40 10.79 10.40
N PHE A 90 11.25 10.13 10.40
CA PHE A 90 10.64 9.57 11.62
C PHE A 90 10.23 8.09 11.50
N GLY A 91 10.51 7.44 10.37
CA GLY A 91 10.21 6.02 10.15
C GLY A 91 8.72 5.70 9.93
N TYR A 92 7.91 6.69 9.54
CA TYR A 92 6.48 6.49 9.27
C TYR A 92 6.25 5.74 7.94
N PRO A 93 5.20 4.91 7.83
CA PRO A 93 4.82 4.30 6.57
C PRO A 93 4.51 5.34 5.49
N ARG A 94 5.03 5.15 4.28
CA ARG A 94 4.64 5.93 3.10
C ARG A 94 3.29 5.47 2.57
N LEU A 95 2.54 6.39 1.97
CA LEU A 95 1.22 6.09 1.43
C LEU A 95 1.36 5.38 0.08
N SER A 96 1.17 4.05 0.02
CA SER A 96 1.22 3.29 -1.25
C SER A 96 0.29 3.86 -2.32
N CYS A 97 -0.77 4.54 -1.92
CA CYS A 97 -1.69 5.22 -2.82
C CYS A 97 -1.12 6.48 -3.49
N GLN A 98 0.01 6.99 -3.02
CA GLN A 98 0.73 8.16 -3.55
C GLN A 98 2.09 7.79 -4.18
N ILE A 99 2.37 6.49 -4.35
CA ILE A 99 3.62 5.98 -4.92
C ILE A 99 3.36 5.39 -6.31
N ALA A 100 4.15 5.80 -7.29
CA ALA A 100 4.25 5.14 -8.60
C ALA A 100 5.45 4.18 -8.59
N VAL A 101 5.25 2.96 -9.12
CA VAL A 101 6.31 1.96 -9.28
C VAL A 101 7.01 2.25 -10.61
N ASP A 102 7.96 3.18 -10.61
CA ASP A 102 8.65 3.61 -11.83
C ASP A 102 10.05 2.97 -12.02
N ARG A 103 10.55 2.32 -10.98
CA ARG A 103 11.86 1.68 -10.90
C ARG A 103 11.82 0.52 -9.89
N PRO A 104 12.84 -0.35 -9.89
CA PRO A 104 12.95 -1.42 -8.91
C PRO A 104 12.75 -0.93 -7.48
N MET A 105 11.90 -1.61 -6.71
CA MET A 105 11.70 -1.25 -5.31
C MET A 105 11.29 -2.45 -4.43
N THR A 106 11.60 -2.33 -3.15
CA THR A 106 11.25 -3.29 -2.10
C THR A 106 10.38 -2.62 -1.05
N VAL A 107 9.18 -3.15 -0.81
CA VAL A 107 8.24 -2.64 0.20
C VAL A 107 7.86 -3.72 1.19
N ALA A 108 7.60 -3.33 2.44
CA ALA A 108 7.05 -4.21 3.46
C ALA A 108 5.65 -3.75 3.85
N LEU A 109 4.72 -4.70 3.88
CA LEU A 109 3.39 -4.48 4.46
C LEU A 109 3.53 -4.29 5.97
N VAL A 110 2.77 -3.34 6.51
CA VAL A 110 2.76 -3.09 7.95
C VAL A 110 1.90 -4.17 8.62
N ASP A 111 2.34 -4.66 9.78
CA ASP A 111 1.64 -5.72 10.51
C ASP A 111 0.15 -5.36 10.71
N LYS A 112 -0.70 -6.25 10.21
CA LYS A 112 -2.17 -6.17 10.20
C LYS A 112 -2.77 -6.17 11.63
N ARG A 113 -1.94 -6.39 12.67
CA ARG A 113 -2.30 -6.41 14.10
C ARG A 113 -1.93 -5.13 14.87
N VAL A 114 -0.97 -4.33 14.37
CA VAL A 114 -0.36 -3.20 15.10
C VAL A 114 -1.09 -1.86 14.85
N TRP A 115 -2.40 -1.93 14.61
CA TRP A 115 -3.30 -0.76 14.66
C TRP A 115 -4.47 -1.02 15.63
N GLY A 116 -4.14 -1.33 16.89
CA GLY A 116 -5.02 -1.09 18.02
C GLY A 116 -5.53 -2.32 18.77
N GLY A 117 -4.63 -3.06 19.41
CA GLY A 117 -5.00 -3.74 20.66
C GLY A 117 -5.25 -2.67 21.72
N ARG A 118 -6.51 -2.27 21.93
CA ARG A 118 -6.87 -1.65 23.20
C ARG A 118 -6.68 -2.72 24.27
N ARG A 119 -5.78 -2.51 25.23
CA ARG A 119 -5.96 -3.12 26.55
C ARG A 119 -7.32 -2.63 27.02
N ALA A 120 -8.31 -3.52 27.07
CA ALA A 120 -9.40 -3.32 27.99
C ALA A 120 -8.79 -3.59 29.36
N ASP A 121 -8.44 -2.53 30.08
CA ASP A 121 -8.23 -2.64 31.51
C ASP A 121 -9.52 -3.22 32.06
N ALA A 122 -9.42 -4.43 32.62
CA ALA A 122 -10.49 -5.11 33.29
C ALA A 122 -10.84 -4.30 34.54
N ASN A 123 -11.91 -3.51 34.46
CA ASN A 123 -12.68 -3.13 35.64
C ASN A 123 -14.07 -2.63 35.23
N ASP A 124 -14.94 -3.57 34.86
CA ASP A 124 -16.40 -3.39 35.01
C ASP A 124 -16.88 -4.55 35.88
N GLY A 125 -16.51 -4.48 37.16
CA GLY A 125 -17.30 -5.11 38.20
C GLY A 125 -18.44 -4.15 38.52
N ASP A 126 -19.61 -4.42 37.97
CA ASP A 126 -20.86 -3.93 38.53
C ASP A 126 -21.81 -5.13 38.66
N GLU A 127 -21.72 -5.69 39.85
CA GLU A 127 -22.58 -6.69 40.46
C GLU A 127 -24.01 -6.12 40.60
N GLU A 128 -25.01 -6.97 40.34
CA GLU A 128 -26.42 -6.62 40.42
C GLU A 128 -26.83 -6.09 41.81
N PRO A 129 -27.60 -5.00 41.92
CA PRO A 129 -28.39 -4.76 43.12
C PRO A 129 -29.71 -5.51 43.01
N THR A 130 -29.73 -6.69 43.64
CA THR A 130 -30.95 -7.34 44.09
C THR A 130 -31.77 -6.41 44.99
N GLY A 131 -33.08 -6.37 44.74
CA GLY A 131 -34.12 -6.18 45.75
C GLY A 131 -34.28 -4.80 46.41
N SER A 132 -35.48 -4.25 46.32
CA SER A 132 -36.01 -3.34 47.34
C SER A 132 -37.51 -3.54 47.50
N ARG A 133 -37.85 -4.19 48.62
CA ARG A 133 -39.04 -4.07 49.49
C ARG A 133 -40.42 -4.36 48.92
#